data_AF-A0A1V4UDA4-F1
#
_entry.id   AF-A0A1V4UDA4-F1
#
_cell.length_a   1.000
_cell.length_b   1.000
_cell.length_c   1.000
_cell.angle_alpha   90.00
_cell.angle_beta   90.00
_cell.angle_gamma   90.00
#
_symmetry.space_group_name_H-M   'P 1'
#
loop_
_entity.id
_entity.type
_entity.pdbx_description
1 polymer ?
#
loop_
_entity_poly.entity_id
_entity_poly.type
_entity_poly.pdbx_seq_one_letter_code
_entity_poly.pdbx_strand_id
1 'polypeptide(L)'
;MRMLMNSGRTYKQGEQLYYKESPEYSEQTSLCFINPIDLFTLGIEEGENIEIKTSTGNTVFRTVACYDLVPGEIFLPCGPYANFILPPNTHSTGAPDFKTLEVEVRPTERERVSAWDLLEYEGGTRYDAPPEGCPTISLEGDKTVTDVLCPLCGCVCDDIELGIRDHRIVSCQNGCLLCNAKFLAKNRLITPIKKTVGGWEKVSYEEAIEYIADVLVAAERPLLFGWSGTHGEAQCIGVSIAELIGGVIDNCSSECHGPSIMAIQEVGHPGCTLGQVRNRADVVIYWGSNPIASHPRHMSRYSTYADGFFLDNSFRNRTVIVFDVRKTETAKVADEFVRVRSGGDYAVFSALRAIIQGKEDVLPKSVAGVAKEELIRISRIMLGAKFGTFFTGIGLTQSRGKYKNVRNAIELVDELNRHTKYTLTPMRGHWNVYGTNQTFTYMTGYPYAVDFSHGVAYYNPGETSAIDMLSREEVDACIIIGSDPGAHFPRACNEHLSRIPTIVIDPFPIMSTAVATMHIPVAMTGVDAEGTAYRMDAVPLWVQKVMEPTQPDDARLLSRIYDAVRKRKGMPQIKGEDAGVFGSPVFSTEK
;
A
#
# COMPACT_ATOMS: atom_id res chain seq x y z
N MET A 1 29.77 2.21 -9.62
CA MET A 1 29.38 0.91 -10.20
C MET A 1 27.92 1.01 -10.66
N ARG A 2 27.56 0.47 -11.83
CA ARG A 2 26.16 0.38 -12.24
C ARG A 2 25.53 -0.88 -11.66
N MET A 3 24.36 -0.75 -11.06
CA MET A 3 23.65 -1.84 -10.39
C MET A 3 22.14 -1.75 -10.67
N LEU A 4 21.40 -2.80 -10.37
CA LEU A 4 19.94 -2.78 -10.38
C LEU A 4 19.39 -2.64 -8.96
N MET A 5 18.49 -1.69 -8.76
CA MET A 5 17.79 -1.45 -7.52
C MET A 5 16.41 -2.13 -7.54
N ASN A 6 16.10 -2.80 -6.44
CA ASN A 6 14.75 -3.20 -6.07
C ASN A 6 14.38 -2.59 -4.72
N SER A 7 13.16 -2.04 -4.58
CA SER A 7 12.67 -1.59 -3.28
C SER A 7 11.74 -2.62 -2.64
N GLY A 8 11.42 -2.50 -1.35
CA GLY A 8 10.36 -3.31 -0.72
C GLY A 8 10.28 -3.13 0.79
N ARG A 9 9.23 -3.66 1.40
CA ARG A 9 9.09 -3.62 2.86
C ARG A 9 10.10 -4.54 3.55
N THR A 10 10.72 -4.05 4.61
CA THR A 10 11.45 -4.86 5.59
C THR A 10 10.65 -4.96 6.89
N TYR A 11 10.99 -5.94 7.71
CA TYR A 11 10.36 -6.15 9.01
C TYR A 11 10.54 -4.94 9.94
N LYS A 12 11.79 -4.48 10.12
CA LYS A 12 12.12 -3.33 10.97
C LYS A 12 11.53 -2.01 10.47
N GLN A 13 11.56 -1.76 9.16
CA GLN A 13 10.89 -0.59 8.57
C GLN A 13 9.37 -0.63 8.82
N GLY A 14 8.77 -1.82 8.80
CA GLY A 14 7.34 -2.03 9.08
C GLY A 14 6.92 -1.71 10.51
N GLU A 15 7.79 -1.92 11.51
CA GLU A 15 7.54 -1.55 12.91
C GLU A 15 7.33 -0.05 13.10
N GLN A 16 7.92 0.77 12.22
CA GLN A 16 7.93 2.22 12.30
C GLN A 16 6.80 2.90 11.50
N LEU A 17 5.84 2.14 10.97
CA LEU A 17 4.77 2.70 10.10
C LEU A 17 3.88 3.76 10.76
N TYR A 18 3.78 3.73 12.10
CA TYR A 18 3.03 4.71 12.92
C TYR A 18 3.94 5.61 13.77
N TYR A 19 5.24 5.59 13.46
CA TYR A 19 6.28 6.39 14.11
C TYR A 19 7.22 6.97 13.04
N LYS A 20 6.66 7.39 11.90
CA LYS A 20 7.46 7.83 10.74
C LYS A 20 8.21 9.13 11.03
N GLU A 21 7.73 9.91 11.99
CA GLU A 21 8.40 11.09 12.52
C GLU A 21 9.71 10.76 13.25
N SER A 22 9.91 9.50 13.66
CA SER A 22 11.05 9.10 14.48
C SER A 22 12.38 9.01 13.70
N PRO A 23 13.51 9.24 14.38
CA PRO A 23 14.83 8.97 13.81
C PRO A 23 15.01 7.51 13.36
N GLU A 24 14.38 6.55 14.06
CA GLU A 24 14.44 5.13 13.71
C GLU A 24 13.82 4.86 12.32
N TYR A 25 12.72 5.53 11.96
CA TYR A 25 12.16 5.42 10.62
C TYR A 25 13.14 5.91 9.55
N SER A 26 13.82 7.05 9.80
CA SER A 26 14.85 7.58 8.91
C SER A 26 16.04 6.61 8.78
N GLU A 27 16.47 6.00 9.89
CA GLU A 27 17.52 5.00 9.89
C GLU A 27 17.12 3.77 9.07
N GLN A 28 15.97 3.16 9.36
CA GLN A 28 15.53 1.94 8.67
C GLN A 28 15.25 2.15 7.18
N THR A 29 14.84 3.36 6.76
CA THR A 29 14.56 3.67 5.34
C THR A 29 15.79 4.13 4.55
N SER A 30 16.90 4.44 5.22
CA SER A 30 18.18 4.84 4.59
C SER A 30 19.21 3.71 4.46
N LEU A 31 18.80 2.47 4.73
CA LEU A 31 19.67 1.30 4.56
C LEU A 31 19.72 0.85 3.09
N CYS A 32 20.88 0.40 2.64
CA CYS A 32 21.07 -0.28 1.37
C CYS A 32 21.62 -1.69 1.60
N PHE A 33 20.79 -2.69 1.36
CA PHE A 33 21.23 -4.09 1.38
C PHE A 33 21.99 -4.38 0.08
N ILE A 34 23.20 -4.91 0.21
CA ILE A 34 24.14 -5.10 -0.91
C ILE A 34 24.92 -6.42 -0.73
N ASN A 35 25.23 -7.09 -1.84
CA ASN A 35 25.98 -8.34 -1.79
C ASN A 35 27.44 -8.08 -1.32
N PRO A 36 28.02 -8.92 -0.46
CA PRO A 36 29.41 -8.75 0.00
C PRO A 36 30.47 -8.71 -1.11
N ILE A 37 30.24 -9.36 -2.26
CA ILE A 37 31.14 -9.29 -3.42
C ILE A 37 31.14 -7.87 -4.01
N ASP A 38 29.98 -7.21 -4.03
CA ASP A 38 29.86 -5.84 -4.54
C ASP A 38 30.47 -4.84 -3.55
N LEU A 39 30.32 -5.04 -2.23
CA LEU A 39 31.03 -4.27 -1.21
C LEU A 39 32.55 -4.33 -1.41
N PHE A 40 33.10 -5.53 -1.56
CA PHE A 40 34.51 -5.74 -1.84
C PHE A 40 34.95 -5.06 -3.15
N THR A 41 34.13 -5.17 -4.20
CA THR A 41 34.41 -4.54 -5.51
C THR A 41 34.38 -3.02 -5.44
N LEU A 42 33.51 -2.45 -4.60
CA LEU A 42 33.44 -1.01 -4.32
C LEU A 42 34.54 -0.53 -3.35
N GLY A 43 35.25 -1.44 -2.69
CA GLY A 43 36.28 -1.11 -1.71
C GLY A 43 35.74 -0.50 -0.42
N ILE A 44 34.54 -0.92 0.00
CA ILE A 44 33.84 -0.40 1.19
C ILE A 44 33.48 -1.52 2.15
N GLU A 45 33.41 -1.20 3.43
CA GLU A 45 32.98 -2.13 4.49
C GLU A 45 31.47 -2.01 4.78
N GLU A 46 30.92 -3.01 5.47
CA GLU A 46 29.54 -2.93 5.96
C GLU A 46 29.39 -1.81 6.98
N GLY A 47 28.33 -1.02 6.85
CA GLY A 47 28.04 0.11 7.73
C GLY A 47 28.63 1.43 7.26
N GLU A 48 29.43 1.45 6.19
CA GLU A 48 29.90 2.66 5.52
C GLU A 48 28.81 3.29 4.62
N ASN A 49 29.05 4.55 4.24
CA ASN A 49 28.11 5.31 3.42
C ASN A 49 28.39 5.13 1.93
N ILE A 50 27.31 4.98 1.17
CA ILE A 50 27.32 5.02 -0.29
C ILE A 50 26.34 6.07 -0.79
N GLU A 51 26.66 6.69 -1.90
CA GLU A 51 25.72 7.47 -2.67
C GLU A 51 25.12 6.61 -3.76
N ILE A 52 23.79 6.66 -3.85
CA ILE A 52 23.03 6.04 -4.93
C ILE A 52 22.42 7.15 -5.75
N LYS A 53 22.65 7.10 -7.07
CA LYS A 53 22.20 8.09 -8.03
C LYS A 53 21.38 7.46 -9.16
N THR A 54 20.36 8.18 -9.59
CA THR A 54 19.52 7.89 -10.77
C THR A 54 19.49 9.08 -11.71
N SER A 55 18.65 9.03 -12.74
CA SER A 55 18.37 10.18 -13.61
C SER A 55 17.64 11.33 -12.91
N THR A 56 16.99 11.09 -11.76
CA THR A 56 16.14 12.08 -11.09
C THR A 56 16.73 12.61 -9.79
N GLY A 57 17.66 11.90 -9.15
CA GLY A 57 18.24 12.35 -7.89
C GLY A 57 19.43 11.53 -7.42
N ASN A 58 19.99 11.94 -6.29
CA ASN A 58 20.95 11.15 -5.52
C ASN A 58 20.71 11.37 -4.04
N THR A 59 20.99 10.35 -3.23
CA THR A 59 21.03 10.48 -1.77
C THR A 59 21.99 9.45 -1.18
N VAL A 60 22.27 9.57 0.11
CA VAL A 60 23.24 8.73 0.83
C VAL A 60 22.52 7.64 1.60
N PHE A 61 23.05 6.41 1.51
CA PHE A 61 22.56 5.23 2.22
C PHE A 61 23.67 4.60 3.04
N ARG A 62 23.29 3.86 4.08
CA ARG A 62 24.21 3.03 4.86
C ARG A 62 24.19 1.59 4.36
N THR A 63 25.36 1.00 4.12
CA THR A 63 25.42 -0.38 3.62
C THR A 63 25.07 -1.41 4.69
N VAL A 64 24.37 -2.47 4.28
CA VAL A 64 24.12 -3.67 5.06
C VAL A 64 24.45 -4.89 4.19
N ALA A 65 25.29 -5.79 4.68
CA ALA A 65 25.69 -6.97 3.93
C ALA A 65 24.51 -7.93 3.78
N CYS A 66 24.24 -8.41 2.56
CA CYS A 66 23.12 -9.31 2.29
C CYS A 66 23.50 -10.41 1.29
N TYR A 67 23.64 -11.64 1.78
CA TYR A 67 23.97 -12.82 0.97
C TYR A 67 22.78 -13.34 0.14
N ASP A 68 21.57 -12.88 0.44
CA ASP A 68 20.34 -13.29 -0.28
C ASP A 68 20.16 -12.55 -1.62
N LEU A 69 20.98 -11.52 -1.86
CA LEU A 69 21.08 -10.77 -3.12
C LEU A 69 22.08 -11.41 -4.08
N VAL A 70 21.85 -11.24 -5.38
CA VAL A 70 22.84 -11.57 -6.41
C VAL A 70 23.78 -10.38 -6.64
N PRO A 71 25.07 -10.60 -6.98
CA PRO A 71 25.98 -9.51 -7.31
C PRO A 71 25.45 -8.62 -8.45
N GLY A 72 25.65 -7.32 -8.32
CA GLY A 72 25.12 -6.30 -9.24
C GLY A 72 23.68 -5.85 -8.92
N GLU A 73 23.07 -6.37 -7.84
CA GLU A 73 21.75 -5.94 -7.36
C GLU A 73 21.83 -5.38 -5.93
N ILE A 74 21.03 -4.36 -5.67
CA ILE A 74 20.82 -3.79 -4.34
C ILE A 74 19.35 -3.82 -3.96
N PHE A 75 19.09 -3.79 -2.66
CA PHE A 75 17.74 -3.67 -2.14
C PHE A 75 17.59 -2.54 -1.14
N LEU A 76 16.59 -1.68 -1.38
CA LEU A 76 16.29 -0.54 -0.53
C LEU A 76 14.93 -0.74 0.18
N PRO A 77 14.83 -0.47 1.49
CA PRO A 77 13.55 -0.40 2.16
C PRO A 77 12.64 0.69 1.54
N CYS A 78 11.34 0.45 1.50
CA CYS A 78 10.38 1.47 1.07
C CYS A 78 10.39 2.67 2.03
N GLY A 79 10.45 3.89 1.49
CA GLY A 79 10.40 5.11 2.26
C GLY A 79 10.99 6.31 1.49
N PRO A 80 11.11 7.47 2.17
CA PRO A 80 11.53 8.73 1.55
C PRO A 80 12.82 8.63 0.73
N TYR A 81 13.85 7.91 1.21
CA TYR A 81 15.13 7.79 0.50
C TYR A 81 15.03 7.07 -0.84
N ALA A 82 14.31 5.94 -0.89
CA ALA A 82 14.10 5.20 -2.13
C ALA A 82 13.29 6.02 -3.15
N ASN A 83 12.34 6.82 -2.68
CA ASN A 83 11.50 7.65 -3.54
C ASN A 83 12.20 8.92 -4.02
N PHE A 84 13.14 9.43 -3.22
CA PHE A 84 13.92 10.62 -3.55
C PHE A 84 14.71 10.44 -4.85
N ILE A 85 15.11 9.20 -5.13
CA ILE A 85 15.84 8.80 -6.35
C ILE A 85 14.94 8.11 -7.37
N LEU A 86 13.64 7.98 -7.14
CA LEU A 86 12.72 7.26 -8.01
C LEU A 86 12.25 8.14 -9.17
N PRO A 87 12.33 7.69 -10.43
CA PRO A 87 11.68 8.37 -11.54
C PRO A 87 10.15 8.25 -11.46
N PRO A 88 9.38 9.29 -11.81
CA PRO A 88 7.92 9.26 -11.73
C PRO A 88 7.25 8.45 -12.85
N ASN A 89 8.01 7.92 -13.81
CA ASN A 89 7.45 7.26 -14.98
C ASN A 89 6.67 5.99 -14.60
N THR A 90 5.40 5.95 -14.97
CA THR A 90 4.50 4.84 -14.63
C THR A 90 4.28 3.84 -15.77
N HIS A 91 4.74 4.14 -16.98
CA HIS A 91 4.45 3.37 -18.21
C HIS A 91 2.94 3.17 -18.44
N SER A 92 2.16 4.23 -18.19
CA SER A 92 0.70 4.24 -18.35
C SER A 92 -0.04 3.22 -17.46
N THR A 93 0.41 3.07 -16.22
CA THR A 93 -0.24 2.16 -15.26
C THR A 93 -0.52 2.77 -13.89
N GLY A 94 -0.05 4.00 -13.65
CA GLY A 94 -0.06 4.66 -12.35
C GLY A 94 1.12 4.29 -11.44
N ALA A 95 1.70 3.10 -11.56
CA ALA A 95 2.71 2.61 -10.61
C ALA A 95 4.13 2.92 -11.10
N PRO A 96 5.04 3.52 -10.31
CA PRO A 96 6.44 3.74 -10.69
C PRO A 96 7.28 2.45 -10.77
N ASP A 97 8.48 2.57 -11.34
CA ASP A 97 9.46 1.47 -11.49
C ASP A 97 10.27 1.26 -10.20
N PHE A 98 9.61 0.77 -9.15
CA PHE A 98 10.26 0.42 -7.88
C PHE A 98 11.16 -0.81 -7.94
N LYS A 99 11.13 -1.57 -9.04
CA LYS A 99 11.94 -2.77 -9.26
C LYS A 99 12.74 -2.57 -10.54
N THR A 100 13.86 -3.30 -10.66
CA THR A 100 14.69 -3.29 -11.88
C THR A 100 15.20 -1.90 -12.31
N LEU A 101 15.34 -0.95 -11.38
CA LEU A 101 15.78 0.41 -11.69
C LEU A 101 17.31 0.44 -11.80
N GLU A 102 17.86 0.95 -12.91
CA GLU A 102 19.32 1.14 -13.04
C GLU A 102 19.78 2.30 -12.16
N VAL A 103 20.80 2.05 -11.33
CA VAL A 103 21.39 3.03 -10.42
C VAL A 103 22.92 3.06 -10.55
N GLU A 104 23.50 4.21 -10.24
CA GLU A 104 24.94 4.36 -10.03
C GLU A 104 25.23 4.40 -8.53
N VAL A 105 26.05 3.46 -8.06
CA VAL A 105 26.49 3.35 -6.65
C VAL A 105 27.96 3.74 -6.53
N ARG A 106 28.29 4.62 -5.59
CA ARG A 106 29.68 5.01 -5.30
C ARG A 106 29.93 5.20 -3.79
N PRO A 107 31.15 4.91 -3.28
CA PRO A 107 31.53 5.28 -1.92
C PRO A 107 31.42 6.79 -1.68
N THR A 108 31.10 7.20 -0.46
CA THR A 108 31.01 8.62 -0.09
C THR A 108 31.28 8.83 1.40
N GLU A 109 31.98 9.92 1.72
CA GLU A 109 32.17 10.39 3.11
C GLU A 109 31.02 11.30 3.59
N ARG A 110 30.10 11.67 2.69
CA ARG A 110 28.94 12.49 3.05
C ARG A 110 28.08 11.76 4.08
N GLU A 111 27.62 12.49 5.09
CA GLU A 111 26.67 12.00 6.07
C GLU A 111 25.26 11.82 5.47
N ARG A 112 24.51 10.91 6.08
CA ARG A 112 23.08 10.73 5.74
C ARG A 112 22.29 11.86 6.35
N VAL A 113 21.39 12.44 5.57
CA VAL A 113 20.35 13.35 6.06
C VAL A 113 19.16 12.55 6.56
N SER A 114 18.28 13.14 7.37
CA SER A 114 17.03 12.51 7.82
C SER A 114 15.96 12.49 6.72
N ALA A 115 14.89 11.71 6.93
CA ALA A 115 13.73 11.72 6.04
C ALA A 115 13.10 13.12 5.94
N TRP A 116 13.08 13.87 7.04
CA TRP A 116 12.55 15.24 7.07
C TRP A 116 13.40 16.22 6.27
N ASP A 117 14.74 16.09 6.33
CA ASP A 117 15.64 16.93 5.52
C ASP A 117 15.39 16.71 4.01
N LEU A 118 15.10 15.47 3.60
CA LEU A 118 14.72 15.18 2.20
C LEU A 118 13.41 15.87 1.81
N LEU A 119 12.40 15.82 2.67
CA LEU A 119 11.10 16.45 2.40
C LEU A 119 11.17 17.99 2.42
N GLU A 120 12.01 18.57 3.27
CA GLU A 120 12.27 20.02 3.26
C GLU A 120 12.98 20.45 1.97
N TYR A 121 13.91 19.61 1.49
CA TYR A 121 14.54 19.81 0.19
C TYR A 121 13.52 19.73 -0.97
N GLU A 122 12.46 18.94 -0.80
CA GLU A 122 11.30 18.88 -1.71
C GLU A 122 10.32 20.07 -1.54
N GLY A 123 10.67 21.09 -0.74
CA GLY A 123 9.85 22.28 -0.49
C GLY A 123 8.83 22.12 0.65
N GLY A 124 8.86 20.97 1.35
CA GLY A 124 8.05 20.71 2.53
C GLY A 124 8.45 21.54 3.75
N THR A 125 7.67 21.41 4.81
CA THR A 125 7.92 22.04 6.11
C THR A 125 7.76 21.02 7.20
N ARG A 126 8.85 20.73 7.90
CA ARG A 126 8.91 19.74 8.97
C ARG A 126 7.90 20.04 10.08
N TYR A 127 7.41 18.96 10.68
CA TYR A 127 6.54 19.01 11.85
C TYR A 127 7.23 18.34 13.05
N ASP A 128 7.77 19.15 13.95
CA ASP A 128 8.57 18.71 15.12
C ASP A 128 7.80 18.77 16.45
N ALA A 129 6.47 18.90 16.41
CA ALA A 129 5.72 19.02 17.66
C ALA A 129 5.77 17.71 18.46
N PRO A 130 5.85 17.78 19.80
CA PRO A 130 5.85 16.58 20.64
C PRO A 130 4.54 15.79 20.47
N PRO A 131 4.54 14.48 20.73
CA PRO A 131 3.33 13.68 20.73
C PRO A 131 2.23 14.30 21.61
N GLU A 132 1.07 14.55 21.02
CA GLU A 132 -0.04 15.20 21.71
C GLU A 132 -0.96 14.21 22.47
N GLY A 133 -0.63 12.91 22.44
CA GLY A 133 -1.31 11.84 23.17
C GLY A 133 -2.31 11.03 22.34
N CYS A 134 -3.15 10.23 23.00
CA CYS A 134 -4.17 9.39 22.37
C CYS A 134 -5.59 9.97 22.66
N PRO A 135 -6.30 10.54 21.68
CA PRO A 135 -7.61 11.19 21.79
C PRO A 135 -8.79 10.19 21.93
N THR A 136 -8.65 9.18 22.78
CA THR A 136 -9.62 8.05 22.86
C THR A 136 -10.18 7.87 24.25
N ILE A 137 -11.45 7.46 24.35
CA ILE A 137 -12.13 7.21 25.63
C ILE A 137 -12.68 5.79 25.66
N SER A 138 -12.30 4.99 26.67
CA SER A 138 -13.06 3.77 27.02
C SER A 138 -14.22 4.10 27.96
N LEU A 139 -15.47 3.98 27.49
CA LEU A 139 -16.66 4.21 28.33
C LEU A 139 -16.87 3.12 29.38
N GLU A 140 -16.45 1.89 29.07
CA GLU A 140 -16.57 0.73 29.95
C GLU A 140 -15.36 0.57 30.90
N GLY A 141 -14.44 1.54 30.89
CA GLY A 141 -13.22 1.49 31.68
C GLY A 141 -12.25 0.41 31.20
N ASP A 142 -11.62 -0.27 32.14
CA ASP A 142 -10.60 -1.29 31.88
C ASP A 142 -11.23 -2.61 31.41
N LYS A 143 -10.90 -3.05 30.20
CA LYS A 143 -11.46 -4.27 29.61
C LYS A 143 -10.49 -4.99 28.68
N THR A 144 -10.86 -6.20 28.27
CA THR A 144 -10.25 -6.90 27.14
C THR A 144 -11.33 -7.05 26.07
N VAL A 145 -11.02 -6.67 24.84
CA VAL A 145 -11.92 -6.83 23.69
C VAL A 145 -11.32 -7.91 22.79
N THR A 146 -12.11 -8.93 22.46
CA THR A 146 -11.69 -10.05 21.60
C THR A 146 -12.25 -9.87 20.19
N ASP A 147 -11.80 -10.73 19.26
CA ASP A 147 -12.31 -10.80 17.88
C ASP A 147 -12.21 -9.45 17.12
N VAL A 148 -11.23 -8.63 17.50
CA VAL A 148 -11.01 -7.32 16.91
C VAL A 148 -10.41 -7.50 15.51
N LEU A 149 -10.95 -6.75 14.55
CA LEU A 149 -10.41 -6.72 13.20
C LEU A 149 -9.20 -5.78 13.12
N CYS A 150 -8.11 -6.24 12.49
CA CYS A 150 -6.87 -5.50 12.30
C CYS A 150 -6.91 -4.67 11.00
N PRO A 151 -7.02 -3.33 11.09
CA PRO A 151 -7.11 -2.45 9.92
C PRO A 151 -5.71 -2.03 9.45
N LEU A 152 -4.87 -2.99 9.10
CA LEU A 152 -3.49 -2.72 8.67
C LEU A 152 -3.15 -3.19 7.25
N CYS A 153 -2.99 -4.50 7.08
CA CYS A 153 -2.72 -5.10 5.77
C CYS A 153 -3.96 -5.80 5.21
N GLY A 154 -3.94 -6.18 3.94
CA GLY A 154 -5.05 -6.84 3.27
C GLY A 154 -5.45 -8.21 3.84
N CYS A 155 -4.80 -8.69 4.91
CA CYS A 155 -5.26 -9.86 5.66
C CYS A 155 -6.44 -9.58 6.58
N VAL A 156 -6.65 -8.32 7.01
CA VAL A 156 -7.75 -7.91 7.91
C VAL A 156 -8.04 -8.94 9.00
N CYS A 157 -7.05 -9.21 9.85
CA CYS A 157 -7.14 -10.31 10.81
C CYS A 157 -8.24 -10.03 11.85
N ASP A 158 -9.10 -11.00 12.14
CA ASP A 158 -10.36 -10.90 12.89
C ASP A 158 -10.33 -11.67 14.22
N ASP A 159 -9.14 -11.93 14.76
CA ASP A 159 -8.92 -12.70 16.00
C ASP A 159 -7.98 -11.95 16.98
N ILE A 160 -7.90 -10.63 16.86
CA ILE A 160 -7.03 -9.80 17.71
C ILE A 160 -7.70 -9.60 19.06
N GLU A 161 -6.91 -9.67 20.13
CA GLU A 161 -7.37 -9.31 21.47
C GLU A 161 -6.65 -8.05 21.95
N LEU A 162 -7.42 -7.05 22.36
CA LEU A 162 -6.89 -5.77 22.83
C LEU A 162 -7.17 -5.59 24.33
N GLY A 163 -6.12 -5.33 25.11
CA GLY A 163 -6.26 -4.91 26.49
C GLY A 163 -6.34 -3.39 26.57
N ILE A 164 -7.41 -2.88 27.18
CA ILE A 164 -7.66 -1.45 27.37
C ILE A 164 -7.50 -1.13 28.86
N ARG A 165 -6.64 -0.16 29.18
CA ARG A 165 -6.40 0.36 30.54
C ARG A 165 -6.28 1.88 30.49
N ASP A 166 -6.90 2.59 31.44
CA ASP A 166 -6.83 4.06 31.54
C ASP A 166 -7.11 4.77 30.19
N HIS A 167 -8.20 4.36 29.52
CA HIS A 167 -8.61 4.86 28.20
C HIS A 167 -7.56 4.68 27.06
N ARG A 168 -6.64 3.72 27.21
CA ARG A 168 -5.61 3.41 26.21
C ARG A 168 -5.55 1.92 25.93
N ILE A 169 -5.21 1.57 24.69
CA ILE A 169 -4.82 0.20 24.34
C ILE A 169 -3.38 -0.02 24.83
N VAL A 170 -3.21 -0.97 25.75
CA VAL A 170 -1.92 -1.27 26.39
C VAL A 170 -1.35 -2.63 26.00
N SER A 171 -2.19 -3.51 25.43
CA SER A 171 -1.75 -4.80 24.92
C SER A 171 -2.52 -5.20 23.66
N CYS A 172 -1.86 -5.98 22.81
CA CYS A 172 -2.40 -6.55 21.58
C CYS A 172 -1.90 -8.00 21.46
N GLN A 173 -2.79 -8.96 21.70
CA GLN A 173 -2.51 -10.40 21.54
C GLN A 173 -3.01 -10.88 20.17
N ASN A 174 -2.42 -11.97 19.67
CA ASN A 174 -2.59 -12.48 18.30
C ASN A 174 -2.18 -11.49 17.18
N GLY A 175 -1.87 -10.23 17.52
CA GLY A 175 -1.33 -9.25 16.60
C GLY A 175 0.04 -9.65 16.09
N CYS A 176 0.25 -9.49 14.78
CA CYS A 176 1.61 -9.40 14.30
C CYS A 176 2.24 -8.09 14.73
N LEU A 177 3.52 -8.02 14.51
CA LEU A 177 4.37 -6.93 14.92
C LEU A 177 4.00 -5.60 14.22
N LEU A 178 3.48 -5.65 12.98
CA LEU A 178 2.86 -4.49 12.32
C LEU A 178 1.50 -4.08 12.96
N CYS A 179 0.68 -5.06 13.36
CA CYS A 179 -0.60 -4.85 14.04
C CYS A 179 -0.40 -4.16 15.40
N ASN A 180 0.61 -4.61 16.14
CA ASN A 180 1.00 -4.03 17.41
C ASN A 180 1.44 -2.57 17.23
N ALA A 181 2.22 -2.28 16.18
CA ALA A 181 2.64 -0.90 15.88
C ALA A 181 1.44 0.03 15.70
N LYS A 182 0.36 -0.42 15.04
CA LYS A 182 -0.88 0.38 14.89
C LYS A 182 -1.62 0.57 16.20
N PHE A 183 -2.00 -0.53 16.86
CA PHE A 183 -2.90 -0.48 18.02
C PHE A 183 -2.24 0.15 19.26
N LEU A 184 -0.92 0.04 19.39
CA LEU A 184 -0.17 0.60 20.51
C LEU A 184 0.42 1.99 20.22
N ALA A 185 0.16 2.57 19.04
CA ALA A 185 0.63 3.90 18.69
C ALA A 185 0.03 4.99 19.59
N LYS A 186 0.85 5.97 19.97
CA LYS A 186 0.51 6.98 20.99
C LYS A 186 0.55 8.42 20.50
N ASN A 187 1.04 8.66 19.28
CA ASN A 187 1.44 9.98 18.80
C ASN A 187 0.41 10.55 17.83
N ARG A 188 -0.88 10.56 18.20
CA ARG A 188 -1.91 11.15 17.33
C ARG A 188 -1.90 12.66 17.43
N LEU A 189 -2.25 13.31 16.33
CA LEU A 189 -2.51 14.74 16.29
C LEU A 189 -3.89 15.02 16.90
N ILE A 190 -4.03 16.03 17.76
CA ILE A 190 -5.28 16.26 18.52
C ILE A 190 -6.18 17.30 17.85
N THR A 191 -5.59 18.32 17.23
CA THR A 191 -6.29 19.45 16.62
C THR A 191 -5.78 19.68 15.19
N PRO A 192 -6.62 20.12 14.25
CA PRO A 192 -6.15 20.52 12.93
C PRO A 192 -5.01 21.53 13.02
N ILE A 193 -4.04 21.39 12.12
CA ILE A 193 -2.90 22.30 11.99
C ILE A 193 -2.83 22.87 10.58
N LYS A 194 -2.41 24.13 10.48
CA LYS A 194 -2.25 24.86 9.22
C LYS A 194 -0.84 25.41 9.13
N LYS A 195 -0.25 25.31 7.95
CA LYS A 195 1.06 25.86 7.63
C LYS A 195 0.97 27.39 7.52
N THR A 196 1.83 28.09 8.23
CA THR A 196 2.02 29.55 8.18
C THR A 196 3.48 29.88 7.88
N VAL A 197 3.81 31.16 7.67
CA VAL A 197 5.20 31.60 7.45
C VAL A 197 6.11 31.26 8.64
N GLY A 198 5.53 31.15 9.85
CA GLY A 198 6.25 30.83 11.09
C GLY A 198 6.30 29.34 11.44
N GLY A 199 5.77 28.45 10.59
CA GLY A 199 5.70 27.01 10.86
C GLY A 199 4.26 26.49 10.89
N TRP A 200 3.86 25.84 11.98
CA TRP A 200 2.53 25.21 12.11
C TRP A 200 1.72 25.87 13.22
N GLU A 201 0.46 26.19 12.93
CA GLU A 201 -0.49 26.76 13.89
C GLU A 201 -1.74 25.89 14.00
N LYS A 202 -2.30 25.79 15.20
CA LYS A 202 -3.54 25.06 15.45
C LYS A 202 -4.74 25.87 14.96
N VAL A 203 -5.68 25.21 14.28
CA VAL A 203 -6.92 25.82 13.79
C VAL A 203 -8.13 24.97 14.20
N SER A 204 -9.31 25.58 14.23
CA SER A 204 -10.55 24.85 14.52
C SER A 204 -10.95 23.94 13.36
N TYR A 205 -11.76 22.91 13.63
CA TYR A 205 -12.35 22.09 12.56
C TYR A 205 -13.24 22.92 11.65
N GLU A 206 -13.99 23.88 12.19
CA GLU A 206 -14.85 24.77 11.43
C GLU A 206 -14.04 25.60 10.42
N GLU A 207 -12.95 26.22 10.86
CA GLU A 207 -12.04 26.97 9.97
C GLU A 207 -11.43 26.06 8.92
N ALA A 208 -11.00 24.85 9.31
CA ALA A 208 -10.39 23.88 8.41
C ALA A 208 -11.36 23.42 7.30
N ILE A 209 -12.61 23.13 7.66
CA ILE A 209 -13.67 22.69 6.73
C ILE A 209 -14.02 23.80 5.74
N GLU A 210 -14.18 25.04 6.22
CA GLU A 210 -14.47 26.18 5.36
C GLU A 210 -13.31 26.43 4.37
N TYR A 211 -12.06 26.37 4.84
CA TYR A 211 -10.88 26.49 3.99
C TYR A 211 -10.81 25.41 2.91
N ILE A 212 -11.05 24.14 3.26
CA ILE A 212 -11.07 23.04 2.28
C ILE A 212 -12.13 23.28 1.22
N ALA A 213 -13.34 23.66 1.63
CA ALA A 213 -14.43 23.89 0.71
C ALA A 213 -14.14 25.06 -0.25
N ASP A 214 -13.45 26.12 0.22
CA ASP A 214 -12.97 27.22 -0.63
C ASP A 214 -11.92 26.73 -1.65
N VAL A 215 -10.93 25.94 -1.20
CA VAL A 215 -9.89 25.37 -2.07
C VAL A 215 -10.50 24.48 -3.16
N LEU A 216 -11.38 23.55 -2.78
CA LEU A 216 -11.97 22.59 -3.72
C LEU A 216 -12.90 23.25 -4.75
N VAL A 217 -13.58 24.34 -4.40
CA VAL A 217 -14.46 25.07 -5.33
C VAL A 217 -13.66 25.96 -6.27
N ALA A 218 -12.51 26.48 -5.82
CA ALA A 218 -11.64 27.31 -6.64
C ALA A 218 -10.73 26.53 -7.60
N ALA A 219 -10.44 25.26 -7.29
CA ALA A 219 -9.57 24.40 -8.10
C ALA A 219 -10.18 24.03 -9.45
N GLU A 220 -9.37 24.08 -10.51
CA GLU A 220 -9.70 23.65 -11.87
C GLU A 220 -9.44 22.15 -12.08
N ARG A 221 -8.43 21.58 -11.41
CA ARG A 221 -8.05 20.16 -11.55
C ARG A 221 -7.70 19.53 -10.19
N PRO A 222 -8.63 19.49 -9.22
CA PRO A 222 -8.37 18.96 -7.89
C PRO A 222 -8.20 17.43 -7.91
N LEU A 223 -7.21 16.94 -7.15
CA LEU A 223 -6.95 15.52 -6.94
C LEU A 223 -7.38 15.08 -5.53
N LEU A 224 -8.09 13.96 -5.46
CA LEU A 224 -8.57 13.32 -4.23
C LEU A 224 -7.91 11.95 -4.12
N PHE A 225 -6.85 11.82 -3.31
CA PHE A 225 -5.98 10.64 -3.27
C PHE A 225 -5.95 9.89 -1.91
N GLY A 226 -5.78 8.56 -1.97
CA GLY A 226 -5.45 7.72 -0.83
C GLY A 226 -6.49 6.64 -0.55
N TRP A 227 -7.44 6.95 0.33
CA TRP A 227 -8.69 6.22 0.64
C TRP A 227 -8.56 4.79 1.21
N SER A 228 -7.40 4.16 1.04
CA SER A 228 -7.15 2.77 1.43
C SER A 228 -6.95 2.60 2.94
N GLY A 229 -6.73 3.72 3.64
CA GLY A 229 -6.62 3.82 5.09
C GLY A 229 -7.93 4.15 5.81
N THR A 230 -9.05 4.30 5.10
CA THR A 230 -10.38 4.60 5.67
C THR A 230 -11.42 3.52 5.29
N HIS A 231 -12.65 3.65 5.79
CA HIS A 231 -13.76 2.72 5.59
C HIS A 231 -14.66 3.08 4.39
N GLY A 232 -15.49 2.13 3.96
CA GLY A 232 -16.31 2.22 2.73
C GLY A 232 -17.25 3.42 2.69
N GLU A 233 -17.84 3.79 3.82
CA GLU A 233 -18.80 4.88 3.92
C GLU A 233 -18.12 6.24 3.63
N ALA A 234 -16.93 6.47 4.17
CA ALA A 234 -16.12 7.64 3.87
C ALA A 234 -15.69 7.69 2.39
N GLN A 235 -15.37 6.53 1.80
CA GLN A 235 -15.02 6.42 0.38
C GLN A 235 -16.17 6.85 -0.54
N CYS A 236 -17.43 6.49 -0.21
CA CYS A 236 -18.60 6.91 -0.99
C CYS A 236 -18.78 8.43 -0.99
N ILE A 237 -18.57 9.08 0.17
CA ILE A 237 -18.64 10.53 0.29
C ILE A 237 -17.49 11.17 -0.52
N GLY A 238 -16.29 10.59 -0.46
CA GLY A 238 -15.16 11.02 -1.28
C GLY A 238 -15.46 11.04 -2.78
N VAL A 239 -16.05 9.96 -3.30
CA VAL A 239 -16.50 9.90 -4.71
C VAL A 239 -17.54 11.00 -4.99
N SER A 240 -18.49 11.19 -4.09
CA SER A 240 -19.53 12.22 -4.23
C SER A 240 -18.96 13.65 -4.23
N ILE A 241 -17.91 13.91 -3.44
CA ILE A 241 -17.18 15.18 -3.46
C ILE A 241 -16.46 15.35 -4.80
N ALA A 242 -15.75 14.32 -5.27
CA ALA A 242 -15.02 14.36 -6.54
C ALA A 242 -15.96 14.65 -7.73
N GLU A 243 -17.10 13.97 -7.79
CA GLU A 243 -18.14 14.22 -8.80
C GLU A 243 -18.68 15.64 -8.70
N LEU A 244 -19.02 16.10 -7.47
CA LEU A 244 -19.57 17.44 -7.24
C LEU A 244 -18.62 18.55 -7.71
N ILE A 245 -17.31 18.38 -7.54
CA ILE A 245 -16.30 19.37 -7.92
C ILE A 245 -15.76 19.19 -9.35
N GLY A 246 -16.08 18.07 -10.02
CA GLY A 246 -15.47 17.74 -11.31
C GLY A 246 -13.98 17.37 -11.18
N GLY A 247 -13.59 16.80 -10.04
CA GLY A 247 -12.20 16.46 -9.72
C GLY A 247 -11.81 15.05 -10.15
N VAL A 248 -10.55 14.71 -9.91
CA VAL A 248 -10.02 13.36 -10.11
C VAL A 248 -9.92 12.65 -8.77
N ILE A 249 -10.45 11.43 -8.67
CA ILE A 249 -10.31 10.58 -7.48
C ILE A 249 -9.49 9.33 -7.81
N ASP A 250 -8.43 9.12 -7.03
CA ASP A 250 -7.49 8.01 -7.20
C ASP A 250 -7.09 7.42 -5.84
N ASN A 251 -6.57 6.19 -5.81
CA ASN A 251 -6.22 5.50 -4.56
C ASN A 251 -4.87 4.79 -4.64
N CYS A 252 -4.41 4.22 -3.52
CA CYS A 252 -3.12 3.52 -3.41
C CYS A 252 -2.93 2.35 -4.38
N SER A 253 -3.96 1.94 -5.14
CA SER A 253 -3.78 1.00 -6.25
C SER A 253 -2.85 1.57 -7.31
N SER A 254 -2.90 2.87 -7.60
CA SER A 254 -2.05 3.47 -8.63
C SER A 254 -0.58 3.26 -8.32
N GLU A 255 -0.14 3.26 -7.07
CA GLU A 255 1.25 2.94 -6.69
C GLU A 255 1.52 1.44 -6.40
N CYS A 256 0.51 0.57 -6.48
CA CYS A 256 0.57 -0.81 -5.98
C CYS A 256 0.05 -1.85 -6.99
N HIS A 257 -1.24 -2.20 -6.90
CA HIS A 257 -1.89 -3.27 -7.69
C HIS A 257 -2.78 -2.75 -8.83
N GLY A 258 -2.70 -1.46 -9.20
CA GLY A 258 -3.31 -0.89 -10.40
C GLY A 258 -2.98 -1.69 -11.66
N PRO A 259 -1.71 -2.07 -11.88
CA PRO A 259 -1.35 -2.99 -12.97
C PRO A 259 -2.06 -4.36 -12.89
N SER A 260 -2.39 -4.87 -11.69
CA SER A 260 -3.18 -6.10 -11.57
C SER A 260 -4.63 -5.88 -12.01
N ILE A 261 -5.22 -4.73 -11.70
CA ILE A 261 -6.56 -4.36 -12.12
C ILE A 261 -6.65 -4.27 -13.65
N MET A 262 -5.69 -3.61 -14.29
CA MET A 262 -5.62 -3.53 -15.76
C MET A 262 -5.52 -4.91 -16.41
N ALA A 263 -4.72 -5.81 -15.83
CA ALA A 263 -4.61 -7.19 -16.32
C ALA A 263 -5.95 -7.95 -16.20
N ILE A 264 -6.63 -7.79 -15.06
CA ILE A 264 -7.95 -8.39 -14.81
C ILE A 264 -8.99 -7.89 -15.82
N GLN A 265 -8.96 -6.61 -16.17
CA GLN A 265 -9.84 -6.04 -17.20
C GLN A 265 -9.59 -6.65 -18.58
N GLU A 266 -8.36 -7.06 -18.90
CA GLU A 266 -8.04 -7.69 -20.20
C GLU A 266 -8.41 -9.18 -20.27
N VAL A 267 -8.16 -9.95 -19.20
CA VAL A 267 -8.18 -11.42 -19.25
C VAL A 267 -8.95 -12.12 -18.11
N GLY A 268 -9.65 -11.35 -17.27
CA GLY A 268 -10.48 -11.88 -16.19
C GLY A 268 -9.75 -12.08 -14.85
N HIS A 269 -10.48 -12.52 -13.83
CA HIS A 269 -9.97 -12.70 -12.46
C HIS A 269 -10.34 -14.08 -11.90
N PRO A 270 -9.49 -15.11 -12.09
CA PRO A 270 -9.74 -16.45 -11.54
C PRO A 270 -9.38 -16.54 -10.04
N GLY A 271 -10.05 -15.76 -9.20
CA GLY A 271 -9.81 -15.70 -7.75
C GLY A 271 -10.61 -16.72 -6.92
N CYS A 272 -10.33 -16.76 -5.61
CA CYS A 272 -11.18 -17.39 -4.60
C CYS A 272 -10.99 -16.74 -3.23
N THR A 273 -11.86 -17.07 -2.26
CA THR A 273 -11.68 -16.64 -0.88
C THR A 273 -10.52 -17.37 -0.20
N LEU A 274 -9.89 -16.73 0.78
CA LEU A 274 -8.81 -17.32 1.59
C LEU A 274 -9.27 -18.59 2.33
N GLY A 275 -10.58 -18.72 2.58
CA GLY A 275 -11.16 -19.95 3.11
C GLY A 275 -11.06 -21.14 2.13
N GLN A 276 -11.14 -20.93 0.82
CA GLN A 276 -10.90 -22.00 -0.16
C GLN A 276 -9.44 -22.43 -0.16
N VAL A 277 -8.52 -21.46 -0.11
CA VAL A 277 -7.08 -21.73 -0.01
C VAL A 277 -6.78 -22.55 1.26
N ARG A 278 -7.24 -22.08 2.42
CA ARG A 278 -7.08 -22.78 3.69
C ARG A 278 -7.62 -24.19 3.62
N ASN A 279 -8.79 -24.42 3.05
CA ASN A 279 -9.38 -25.75 3.12
C ASN A 279 -8.85 -26.73 2.06
N ARG A 280 -8.39 -26.25 0.90
CA ARG A 280 -8.18 -27.11 -0.28
C ARG A 280 -6.78 -27.06 -0.88
N ALA A 281 -6.04 -25.96 -0.76
CA ALA A 281 -4.87 -25.74 -1.60
C ALA A 281 -3.67 -26.61 -1.22
N ASP A 282 -3.35 -27.62 -2.01
CA ASP A 282 -2.19 -28.49 -1.80
C ASP A 282 -0.91 -27.95 -2.47
N VAL A 283 -1.03 -26.98 -3.38
CA VAL A 283 0.11 -26.22 -3.92
C VAL A 283 -0.12 -24.71 -3.74
N VAL A 284 0.80 -24.04 -3.03
CA VAL A 284 0.76 -22.59 -2.79
C VAL A 284 1.97 -21.94 -3.44
N ILE A 285 1.74 -21.01 -4.36
CA ILE A 285 2.79 -20.33 -5.11
C ILE A 285 2.79 -18.87 -4.72
N TYR A 286 3.90 -18.39 -4.14
CA TYR A 286 4.14 -16.97 -3.93
C TYR A 286 5.03 -16.43 -5.05
N TRP A 287 4.55 -15.45 -5.80
CA TRP A 287 5.27 -14.89 -6.93
C TRP A 287 5.49 -13.39 -6.76
N GLY A 288 6.77 -13.00 -6.64
CA GLY A 288 7.16 -11.60 -6.43
C GLY A 288 6.54 -11.01 -5.16
N SER A 289 6.36 -11.84 -4.13
CA SER A 289 5.71 -11.49 -2.87
C SER A 289 6.43 -12.11 -1.68
N ASN A 290 6.57 -11.34 -0.60
CA ASN A 290 7.13 -11.79 0.68
C ASN A 290 6.10 -11.59 1.80
N PRO A 291 5.10 -12.49 1.95
CA PRO A 291 4.08 -12.39 3.00
C PRO A 291 4.66 -12.29 4.41
N ILE A 292 5.79 -12.93 4.74
CA ILE A 292 6.37 -12.82 6.09
C ILE A 292 6.67 -11.36 6.48
N ALA A 293 7.14 -10.54 5.54
CA ALA A 293 7.41 -9.11 5.79
C ALA A 293 6.21 -8.19 5.53
N SER A 294 5.32 -8.55 4.60
CA SER A 294 4.24 -7.66 4.12
C SER A 294 2.86 -7.98 4.69
N HIS A 295 2.60 -9.26 4.97
CA HIS A 295 1.34 -9.82 5.44
C HIS A 295 1.63 -10.92 6.49
N PRO A 296 2.22 -10.59 7.65
CA PRO A 296 2.98 -11.57 8.45
C PRO A 296 2.18 -12.79 8.91
N ARG A 297 0.85 -12.65 9.08
CA ARG A 297 -0.05 -13.75 9.49
C ARG A 297 -0.72 -14.47 8.33
N HIS A 298 -0.42 -14.12 7.08
CA HIS A 298 -1.04 -14.74 5.91
C HIS A 298 -0.77 -16.24 5.86
N MET A 299 0.50 -16.63 5.97
CA MET A 299 0.91 -18.04 5.93
C MET A 299 0.34 -18.85 7.10
N SER A 300 0.22 -18.26 8.29
CA SER A 300 -0.27 -18.96 9.48
C SER A 300 -1.80 -19.03 9.58
N ARG A 301 -2.53 -18.07 9.01
CA ARG A 301 -4.01 -18.04 9.09
C ARG A 301 -4.72 -18.62 7.88
N TYR A 302 -4.13 -18.50 6.69
CA TYR A 302 -4.88 -18.68 5.45
C TYR A 302 -4.27 -19.68 4.46
N SER A 303 -3.01 -20.04 4.60
CA SER A 303 -2.33 -20.88 3.61
C SER A 303 -1.37 -21.89 4.22
N THR A 304 -0.06 -21.62 4.21
CA THR A 304 1.01 -22.59 4.43
C THR A 304 0.88 -23.43 5.71
N TYR A 305 0.59 -22.79 6.84
CA TYR A 305 0.54 -23.46 8.15
C TYR A 305 -0.88 -23.62 8.68
N ALA A 306 -1.89 -23.19 7.92
CA ALA A 306 -3.27 -23.19 8.37
C ALA A 306 -3.94 -24.52 8.00
N ASP A 307 -4.27 -25.32 9.00
CA ASP A 307 -5.02 -26.56 8.81
C ASP A 307 -6.39 -26.27 8.20
N GLY A 308 -6.83 -27.20 7.34
CA GLY A 308 -8.03 -27.06 6.55
C GLY A 308 -8.80 -28.36 6.45
N PHE A 309 -10.08 -28.25 6.08
CA PHE A 309 -10.99 -29.39 6.07
C PHE A 309 -10.52 -30.60 5.23
N PHE A 310 -9.82 -30.37 4.11
CA PHE A 310 -9.32 -31.45 3.24
C PHE A 310 -7.81 -31.70 3.39
N LEU A 311 -7.14 -30.94 4.26
CA LEU A 311 -5.69 -30.93 4.43
C LEU A 311 -5.36 -30.91 5.93
N ASP A 312 -5.56 -32.07 6.57
CA ASP A 312 -5.08 -32.32 7.93
C ASP A 312 -3.54 -32.26 7.92
N ASN A 313 -2.90 -31.56 8.87
CA ASN A 313 -1.44 -31.35 8.90
C ASN A 313 -0.91 -30.61 7.65
N SER A 314 -1.45 -29.41 7.44
CA SER A 314 -1.17 -28.56 6.26
C SER A 314 0.31 -28.28 6.02
N PHE A 315 1.12 -28.20 7.08
CA PHE A 315 2.56 -27.99 6.96
C PHE A 315 3.27 -29.09 6.15
N ARG A 316 2.80 -30.34 6.20
CA ARG A 316 3.39 -31.46 5.43
C ARG A 316 2.70 -31.73 4.11
N ASN A 317 1.42 -31.38 4.03
CA ASN A 317 0.56 -31.73 2.89
C ASN A 317 0.43 -30.63 1.84
N ARG A 318 1.10 -29.49 2.05
CA ARG A 318 1.20 -28.41 1.07
C ARG A 318 2.61 -28.31 0.53
N THR A 319 2.72 -28.13 -0.78
CA THR A 319 3.97 -27.70 -1.42
C THR A 319 3.95 -26.19 -1.61
N VAL A 320 4.95 -25.51 -1.04
CA VAL A 320 5.17 -24.07 -1.18
C VAL A 320 6.26 -23.80 -2.20
N ILE A 321 5.92 -23.04 -3.23
CA ILE A 321 6.85 -22.61 -4.27
C ILE A 321 6.97 -21.09 -4.22
N VAL A 322 8.20 -20.58 -4.21
CA VAL A 322 8.47 -19.14 -4.23
C VAL A 322 9.24 -18.77 -5.49
N PHE A 323 8.68 -17.86 -6.28
CA PHE A 323 9.36 -17.18 -7.36
C PHE A 323 9.70 -15.76 -6.91
N ASP A 324 11.00 -15.47 -6.78
CA ASP A 324 11.48 -14.13 -6.39
C ASP A 324 12.91 -13.93 -6.92
N VAL A 325 13.34 -12.68 -7.02
CA VAL A 325 14.71 -12.33 -7.42
C VAL A 325 15.68 -12.51 -6.26
N ARG A 326 15.18 -12.49 -5.01
CA ARG A 326 15.96 -12.65 -3.78
C ARG A 326 15.49 -13.84 -2.97
N LYS A 327 16.39 -14.44 -2.18
CA LYS A 327 16.01 -15.49 -1.22
C LYS A 327 15.40 -14.86 0.04
N THR A 328 14.18 -14.35 -0.07
CA THR A 328 13.45 -13.69 1.02
C THR A 328 13.13 -14.64 2.19
N GLU A 329 12.66 -14.11 3.31
CA GLU A 329 12.20 -14.93 4.44
C GLU A 329 11.12 -15.95 4.02
N THR A 330 10.21 -15.57 3.12
CA THR A 330 9.22 -16.53 2.58
C THR A 330 9.90 -17.62 1.74
N ALA A 331 10.91 -17.28 0.94
CA ALA A 331 11.68 -18.26 0.16
C ALA A 331 12.51 -19.21 1.05
N LYS A 332 12.95 -18.78 2.23
CA LYS A 332 13.75 -19.59 3.16
C LYS A 332 12.94 -20.74 3.77
N VAL A 333 11.61 -20.61 3.83
CA VAL A 333 10.69 -21.62 4.36
C VAL A 333 9.89 -22.35 3.26
N ALA A 334 10.20 -22.10 1.99
CA ALA A 334 9.55 -22.76 0.86
C ALA A 334 10.19 -24.12 0.57
N ASP A 335 9.39 -25.05 0.05
CA ASP A 335 9.89 -26.33 -0.47
C ASP A 335 10.73 -26.11 -1.74
N GLU A 336 10.30 -25.14 -2.56
CA GLU A 336 10.95 -24.78 -3.81
C GLU A 336 11.17 -23.28 -3.91
N PHE A 337 12.40 -22.88 -4.20
CA PHE A 337 12.73 -21.49 -4.51
C PHE A 337 13.29 -21.40 -5.93
N VAL A 338 12.54 -20.72 -6.80
CA VAL A 338 12.93 -20.46 -8.17
C VAL A 338 13.41 -19.00 -8.26
N ARG A 339 14.72 -18.83 -8.44
CA ARG A 339 15.30 -17.49 -8.59
C ARG A 339 15.12 -16.98 -10.01
N VAL A 340 14.20 -16.04 -10.19
CA VAL A 340 13.98 -15.37 -11.47
C VAL A 340 14.95 -14.20 -11.58
N ARG A 341 15.59 -14.01 -12.75
CA ARG A 341 16.37 -12.80 -13.02
C ARG A 341 15.44 -11.58 -12.96
N SER A 342 15.90 -10.50 -12.34
CA SER A 342 15.16 -9.24 -12.23
C SER A 342 14.57 -8.79 -13.58
N GLY A 343 13.24 -8.59 -13.64
CA GLY A 343 12.49 -8.24 -14.85
C GLY A 343 12.22 -9.40 -15.82
N GLY A 344 12.48 -10.64 -15.39
CA GLY A 344 12.35 -11.86 -16.18
C GLY A 344 11.01 -12.58 -16.09
N ASP A 345 10.10 -12.12 -15.22
CA ASP A 345 8.85 -12.81 -14.87
C ASP A 345 7.98 -13.14 -16.08
N TYR A 346 7.80 -12.18 -17.01
CA TYR A 346 7.03 -12.41 -18.24
C TYR A 346 7.55 -13.60 -19.05
N ALA A 347 8.89 -13.71 -19.17
CA ALA A 347 9.51 -14.78 -19.94
C ALA A 347 9.32 -16.14 -19.24
N VAL A 348 9.44 -16.18 -17.92
CA VAL A 348 9.21 -17.39 -17.13
C VAL A 348 7.76 -17.85 -17.23
N PHE A 349 6.78 -16.95 -17.08
CA PHE A 349 5.36 -17.30 -17.29
C PHE A 349 5.10 -17.84 -18.69
N SER A 350 5.68 -17.21 -19.72
CA SER A 350 5.55 -17.67 -21.11
C SER A 350 6.14 -19.08 -21.30
N ALA A 351 7.26 -19.36 -20.66
CA ALA A 351 7.90 -20.68 -20.70
C ALA A 351 7.07 -21.76 -19.99
N LEU A 352 6.55 -21.47 -18.79
CA LEU A 352 5.66 -22.40 -18.08
C LEU A 352 4.40 -22.72 -18.89
N ARG A 353 3.78 -21.71 -19.52
CA ARG A 353 2.63 -21.92 -20.42
C ARG A 353 2.99 -22.79 -21.62
N ALA A 354 4.13 -22.55 -22.25
CA ALA A 354 4.60 -23.40 -23.35
C ALA A 354 4.81 -24.86 -22.91
N ILE A 355 5.38 -25.10 -21.73
CA ILE A 355 5.55 -26.45 -21.17
C ILE A 355 4.19 -27.13 -20.93
N ILE A 356 3.25 -26.43 -20.29
CA ILE A 356 1.91 -26.96 -19.99
C ILE A 356 1.16 -27.31 -21.28
N GLN A 357 1.35 -26.54 -22.35
CA GLN A 357 0.81 -26.84 -23.68
C GLN A 357 1.56 -27.95 -24.44
N GLY A 358 2.56 -28.61 -23.84
CA GLY A 358 3.35 -29.66 -24.49
C GLY A 358 4.35 -29.15 -25.52
N LYS A 359 4.74 -27.87 -25.45
CA LYS A 359 5.69 -27.22 -26.37
C LYS A 359 7.05 -26.97 -25.69
N GLU A 360 7.47 -27.84 -24.79
CA GLU A 360 8.74 -27.66 -24.07
C GLU A 360 9.96 -27.67 -25.00
N ASP A 361 9.88 -28.32 -26.17
CA ASP A 361 10.96 -28.40 -27.16
C ASP A 361 11.40 -27.04 -27.74
N VAL A 362 10.51 -26.04 -27.76
CA VAL A 362 10.85 -24.72 -28.28
C VAL A 362 11.61 -23.85 -27.26
N LEU A 363 11.72 -24.29 -26.01
CA LEU A 363 12.37 -23.51 -24.96
C LEU A 363 13.89 -23.61 -25.04
N PRO A 364 14.60 -22.48 -24.82
CA PRO A 364 16.05 -22.49 -24.65
C PRO A 364 16.46 -23.26 -23.37
N LYS A 365 17.76 -23.52 -23.21
CA LYS A 365 18.31 -24.21 -22.03
C LYS A 365 18.03 -23.48 -20.71
N SER A 366 17.87 -22.17 -20.75
CA SER A 366 17.43 -21.37 -19.60
C SER A 366 16.59 -20.18 -20.04
N VAL A 367 15.64 -19.80 -19.19
CA VAL A 367 14.75 -18.64 -19.39
C VAL A 367 14.87 -17.74 -18.18
N ALA A 368 15.36 -16.52 -18.40
CA ALA A 368 15.54 -15.51 -17.35
C ALA A 368 16.24 -16.05 -16.08
N GLY A 369 17.31 -16.81 -16.26
CA GLY A 369 18.12 -17.36 -15.15
C GLY A 369 17.62 -18.70 -14.60
N VAL A 370 16.45 -19.19 -15.01
CA VAL A 370 15.90 -20.48 -14.58
C VAL A 370 16.20 -21.55 -15.63
N ALA A 371 16.73 -22.71 -15.20
CA ALA A 371 17.03 -23.81 -16.12
C ALA A 371 15.74 -24.44 -16.68
N LYS A 372 15.77 -24.91 -17.94
CA LYS A 372 14.63 -25.57 -18.58
C LYS A 372 14.15 -26.78 -17.78
N GLU A 373 15.08 -27.58 -17.28
CA GLU A 373 14.80 -28.78 -16.49
C GLU A 373 14.09 -28.44 -15.18
N GLU A 374 14.46 -27.31 -14.55
CA GLU A 374 13.79 -26.79 -13.37
C GLU A 374 12.36 -26.34 -13.68
N LEU A 375 12.15 -25.60 -14.77
CA LEU A 375 10.81 -25.19 -15.21
C LEU A 375 9.90 -26.38 -15.52
N ILE A 376 10.42 -27.42 -16.16
CA ILE A 376 9.68 -28.66 -16.43
C ILE A 376 9.31 -29.34 -15.12
N ARG A 377 10.24 -29.44 -14.17
CA ARG A 377 9.98 -30.03 -12.85
C ARG A 377 8.90 -29.27 -12.09
N ILE A 378 8.98 -27.94 -12.04
CA ILE A 378 7.95 -27.11 -11.40
C ILE A 378 6.60 -27.23 -12.12
N SER A 379 6.58 -27.28 -13.45
CA SER A 379 5.34 -27.47 -14.23
C SER A 379 4.67 -28.80 -13.90
N ARG A 380 5.45 -29.87 -13.67
CA ARG A 380 4.92 -31.17 -13.23
C ARG A 380 4.30 -31.11 -11.82
N ILE A 381 4.92 -30.37 -10.90
CA ILE A 381 4.33 -30.13 -9.57
C ILE A 381 3.00 -29.38 -9.74
N MET A 382 2.97 -28.34 -10.59
CA MET A 382 1.74 -27.58 -10.83
C MET A 382 0.62 -28.45 -11.42
N LEU A 383 0.92 -29.25 -12.43
CA LEU A 383 -0.06 -30.16 -13.05
C LEU A 383 -0.53 -31.28 -12.10
N GLY A 384 0.28 -31.63 -11.08
CA GLY A 384 -0.05 -32.65 -10.09
C GLY A 384 -0.91 -32.15 -8.91
N ALA A 385 -1.14 -30.84 -8.79
CA ALA A 385 -1.96 -30.27 -7.72
C ALA A 385 -3.41 -30.75 -7.81
N LYS A 386 -4.10 -30.87 -6.67
CA LYS A 386 -5.57 -31.01 -6.62
C LYS A 386 -6.25 -29.65 -6.59
N PHE A 387 -5.64 -28.70 -5.89
CA PHE A 387 -6.03 -27.30 -5.87
C PHE A 387 -4.77 -26.45 -5.68
N GLY A 388 -4.37 -25.74 -6.71
CA GLY A 388 -3.27 -24.80 -6.64
C GLY A 388 -3.74 -23.36 -6.46
N THR A 389 -2.91 -22.52 -5.84
CA THR A 389 -3.17 -21.07 -5.79
C THR A 389 -1.90 -20.27 -6.00
N PHE A 390 -2.04 -19.17 -6.73
CA PHE A 390 -1.02 -18.13 -6.86
C PHE A 390 -1.36 -16.95 -5.95
N PHE A 391 -0.36 -16.49 -5.21
CA PHE A 391 -0.35 -15.20 -4.53
C PHE A 391 0.69 -14.31 -5.21
N THR A 392 0.23 -13.25 -5.87
CA THR A 392 1.11 -12.36 -6.64
C THR A 392 1.33 -11.05 -5.92
N GLY A 393 2.56 -10.56 -5.91
CA GLY A 393 2.93 -9.30 -5.25
C GLY A 393 3.37 -8.20 -6.20
N ILE A 394 3.87 -7.13 -5.60
CA ILE A 394 4.39 -5.96 -6.31
C ILE A 394 5.67 -6.23 -7.12
N GLY A 395 6.31 -7.39 -6.92
CA GLY A 395 7.39 -7.86 -7.80
C GLY A 395 6.95 -8.02 -9.26
N LEU A 396 5.66 -8.24 -9.51
CA LEU A 396 5.11 -8.27 -10.87
C LEU A 396 4.62 -6.90 -11.35
N THR A 397 4.01 -6.11 -10.46
CA THR A 397 3.31 -4.88 -10.85
C THR A 397 4.25 -3.68 -11.01
N GLN A 398 5.37 -3.66 -10.29
CA GLN A 398 6.33 -2.56 -10.28
C GLN A 398 7.66 -2.91 -10.99
N SER A 399 7.75 -4.10 -11.59
CA SER A 399 8.86 -4.49 -12.46
C SER A 399 8.52 -4.27 -13.93
N ARG A 400 9.54 -4.31 -14.79
CA ARG A 400 9.36 -4.23 -16.23
C ARG A 400 8.26 -5.18 -16.70
N GLY A 401 7.30 -4.66 -17.47
CA GLY A 401 6.13 -5.39 -17.97
C GLY A 401 4.84 -5.12 -17.21
N LYS A 402 4.91 -4.80 -15.90
CA LYS A 402 3.78 -4.38 -15.06
C LYS A 402 2.53 -5.24 -15.23
N TYR A 403 1.47 -4.68 -15.81
CA TYR A 403 0.20 -5.39 -15.99
C TYR A 403 0.31 -6.57 -16.94
N LYS A 404 1.24 -6.56 -17.90
CA LYS A 404 1.48 -7.71 -18.80
C LYS A 404 2.10 -8.89 -18.07
N ASN A 405 2.85 -8.67 -16.99
CA ASN A 405 3.32 -9.76 -16.12
C ASN A 405 2.13 -10.43 -15.45
N VAL A 406 1.21 -9.64 -14.87
CA VAL A 406 0.03 -10.15 -14.18
C VAL A 406 -0.94 -10.83 -15.15
N ARG A 407 -1.14 -10.26 -16.34
CA ARG A 407 -1.92 -10.90 -17.41
C ARG A 407 -1.38 -12.28 -17.75
N ASN A 408 -0.06 -12.39 -17.95
CA ASN A 408 0.54 -13.67 -18.29
C ASN A 408 0.41 -14.70 -17.15
N ALA A 409 0.44 -14.24 -15.89
CA ALA A 409 0.15 -15.08 -14.72
C ALA A 409 -1.31 -15.57 -14.71
N ILE A 410 -2.28 -14.71 -15.05
CA ILE A 410 -3.70 -15.08 -15.17
C ILE A 410 -3.90 -16.09 -16.30
N GLU A 411 -3.28 -15.87 -17.46
CA GLU A 411 -3.34 -16.80 -18.59
C GLU A 411 -2.65 -18.15 -18.28
N LEU A 412 -1.59 -18.17 -17.44
CA LEU A 412 -1.04 -19.43 -16.91
C LEU A 412 -2.05 -20.17 -16.04
N VAL A 413 -2.80 -19.46 -15.21
CA VAL A 413 -3.88 -20.06 -14.41
C VAL A 413 -4.99 -20.61 -15.29
N ASP A 414 -5.36 -19.92 -16.38
CA ASP A 414 -6.32 -20.46 -17.36
C ASP A 414 -5.84 -21.78 -17.98
N GLU A 415 -4.57 -21.84 -18.41
CA GLU A 415 -3.98 -23.07 -18.96
C GLU A 415 -3.97 -24.21 -17.94
N LEU A 416 -3.57 -23.93 -16.69
CA LEU A 416 -3.59 -24.94 -15.62
C LEU A 416 -5.02 -25.45 -15.34
N ASN A 417 -6.02 -24.58 -15.37
CA ASN A 417 -7.43 -24.95 -15.15
C ASN A 417 -8.01 -25.91 -16.21
N ARG A 418 -7.34 -26.11 -17.34
CA ARG A 418 -7.68 -27.16 -18.31
C ARG A 418 -7.32 -28.57 -17.83
N HIS A 419 -6.48 -28.67 -16.79
CA HIS A 419 -5.96 -29.92 -16.25
C HIS A 419 -6.30 -30.12 -14.77
N THR A 420 -6.17 -29.07 -13.96
CA THR A 420 -6.45 -29.10 -12.52
C THR A 420 -6.84 -27.73 -11.98
N LYS A 421 -7.48 -27.66 -10.82
CA LYS A 421 -8.01 -26.39 -10.29
C LYS A 421 -6.89 -25.45 -9.84
N TYR A 422 -6.85 -24.25 -10.42
CA TYR A 422 -6.00 -23.16 -9.96
C TYR A 422 -6.77 -21.85 -9.74
N THR A 423 -6.26 -21.03 -8.82
CA THR A 423 -6.72 -19.64 -8.57
C THR A 423 -5.56 -18.66 -8.46
N LEU A 424 -5.83 -17.36 -8.60
CA LEU A 424 -4.87 -16.28 -8.43
C LEU A 424 -5.46 -15.15 -7.58
N THR A 425 -4.74 -14.79 -6.53
CA THR A 425 -5.09 -13.69 -5.63
C THR A 425 -3.93 -12.69 -5.55
N PRO A 426 -4.11 -11.43 -5.99
CA PRO A 426 -3.12 -10.39 -5.72
C PRO A 426 -3.05 -10.09 -4.22
N MET A 427 -1.85 -10.04 -3.66
CA MET A 427 -1.59 -9.78 -2.23
C MET A 427 -1.76 -8.29 -1.91
N ARG A 428 -3.02 -7.83 -1.88
CA ARG A 428 -3.39 -6.41 -1.70
C ARG A 428 -2.81 -5.85 -0.41
N GLY A 429 -2.11 -4.71 -0.53
CA GLY A 429 -1.32 -4.11 0.54
C GLY A 429 -2.16 -3.61 1.73
N HIS A 430 -2.79 -2.44 1.60
CA HIS A 430 -3.56 -1.82 2.69
C HIS A 430 -4.85 -2.59 3.00
N TRP A 431 -5.28 -2.54 4.26
CA TRP A 431 -6.44 -3.28 4.76
C TRP A 431 -7.75 -3.06 4.01
N ASN A 432 -7.95 -1.87 3.43
CA ASN A 432 -9.18 -1.57 2.68
C ASN A 432 -8.95 -1.12 1.23
N VAL A 433 -7.76 -1.34 0.65
CA VAL A 433 -7.54 -0.96 -0.76
C VAL A 433 -8.49 -1.70 -1.71
N TYR A 434 -8.79 -2.98 -1.41
CA TYR A 434 -9.78 -3.72 -2.19
C TYR A 434 -11.17 -3.07 -2.08
N GLY A 435 -11.52 -2.58 -0.88
CA GLY A 435 -12.80 -1.90 -0.62
C GLY A 435 -12.89 -0.58 -1.34
N THR A 436 -11.80 0.20 -1.39
CA THR A 436 -11.76 1.43 -2.19
C THR A 436 -12.06 1.14 -3.66
N ASN A 437 -11.46 0.09 -4.23
CA ASN A 437 -11.75 -0.27 -5.61
C ASN A 437 -13.18 -0.77 -5.81
N GLN A 438 -13.74 -1.51 -4.85
CA GLN A 438 -15.16 -1.90 -4.89
C GLN A 438 -16.07 -0.68 -4.87
N THR A 439 -15.85 0.24 -3.91
CA THR A 439 -16.59 1.48 -3.76
C THR A 439 -16.55 2.35 -5.01
N PHE A 440 -15.37 2.59 -5.56
CA PHE A 440 -15.25 3.38 -6.77
C PHE A 440 -15.94 2.68 -7.94
N THR A 441 -15.80 1.35 -8.07
CA THR A 441 -16.39 0.61 -9.18
C THR A 441 -17.92 0.63 -9.15
N TYR A 442 -18.58 0.40 -8.01
CA TYR A 442 -20.04 0.41 -7.99
C TYR A 442 -20.63 1.83 -8.06
N MET A 443 -19.89 2.87 -7.65
CA MET A 443 -20.34 4.26 -7.76
C MET A 443 -20.11 4.86 -9.15
N THR A 444 -19.01 4.49 -9.82
CA THR A 444 -18.51 5.20 -11.02
C THR A 444 -18.38 4.32 -12.26
N GLY A 445 -18.41 3.00 -12.09
CA GLY A 445 -18.04 2.01 -13.10
C GLY A 445 -16.53 1.68 -13.13
N TYR A 446 -15.69 2.45 -12.42
CA TYR A 446 -14.23 2.34 -12.51
C TYR A 446 -13.53 2.24 -11.14
N PRO A 447 -12.43 1.46 -11.02
CA PRO A 447 -11.84 1.12 -9.72
C PRO A 447 -10.84 2.14 -9.15
N TYR A 448 -10.21 2.98 -9.96
CA TYR A 448 -9.20 3.98 -9.56
C TYR A 448 -9.00 5.00 -10.68
N ALA A 449 -8.20 6.06 -10.50
CA ALA A 449 -7.90 7.05 -11.53
C ALA A 449 -9.15 7.58 -12.28
N VAL A 450 -10.21 7.89 -11.54
CA VAL A 450 -11.51 8.31 -12.10
C VAL A 450 -11.56 9.82 -12.18
N ASP A 451 -11.76 10.36 -13.37
CA ASP A 451 -11.81 11.78 -13.66
C ASP A 451 -13.25 12.22 -13.95
N PHE A 452 -13.75 13.22 -13.23
CA PHE A 452 -15.08 13.79 -13.40
C PHE A 452 -15.09 15.15 -14.11
N SER A 453 -13.94 15.66 -14.58
CA SER A 453 -13.81 16.99 -15.20
C SER A 453 -14.67 17.18 -16.45
N HIS A 454 -15.07 16.09 -17.09
CA HIS A 454 -15.93 16.07 -18.28
C HIS A 454 -17.43 16.01 -17.95
N GLY A 455 -17.81 16.05 -16.66
CA GLY A 455 -19.19 15.89 -16.18
C GLY A 455 -19.72 14.45 -16.21
N VAL A 456 -18.87 13.49 -16.58
CA VAL A 456 -19.11 12.05 -16.53
C VAL A 456 -17.84 11.36 -16.04
N ALA A 457 -17.96 10.16 -15.48
CA ALA A 457 -16.80 9.36 -15.09
C ALA A 457 -15.96 8.96 -16.31
N TYR A 458 -14.71 9.40 -16.33
CA TYR A 458 -13.68 9.02 -17.30
C TYR A 458 -12.57 8.23 -16.61
N TYR A 459 -12.03 7.22 -17.31
CA TYR A 459 -11.04 6.30 -16.74
C TYR A 459 -9.92 6.03 -17.73
N ASN A 460 -8.72 6.54 -17.42
CA ASN A 460 -7.53 6.30 -18.22
C ASN A 460 -6.25 6.29 -17.35
N PRO A 461 -5.94 5.17 -16.67
CA PRO A 461 -4.69 5.04 -15.91
C PRO A 461 -3.45 5.37 -16.75
N GLY A 462 -2.51 6.12 -16.20
CA GLY A 462 -1.42 6.72 -16.97
C GLY A 462 -1.65 8.17 -17.38
N GLU A 463 -2.89 8.55 -17.60
CA GLU A 463 -3.30 9.94 -17.77
C GLU A 463 -3.83 10.48 -16.45
N THR A 464 -4.84 9.82 -15.86
CA THR A 464 -5.60 10.31 -14.70
C THR A 464 -5.17 9.70 -13.37
N SER A 465 -4.03 9.02 -13.32
CA SER A 465 -3.48 8.48 -12.06
C SER A 465 -2.70 9.56 -11.31
N ALA A 466 -2.71 9.50 -9.98
CA ALA A 466 -2.14 10.53 -9.11
C ALA A 466 -0.68 10.88 -9.45
N ILE A 467 0.19 9.88 -9.56
CA ILE A 467 1.63 10.08 -9.86
C ILE A 467 1.81 10.70 -11.26
N ASP A 468 1.04 10.25 -12.24
CA ASP A 468 1.09 10.76 -13.60
C ASP A 468 0.68 12.24 -13.66
N MET A 469 -0.43 12.61 -13.01
CA MET A 469 -0.91 14.00 -12.98
C MET A 469 0.00 14.93 -12.16
N LEU A 470 0.47 14.49 -11.00
CA LEU A 470 1.37 15.27 -10.14
C LEU A 470 2.72 15.52 -10.81
N SER A 471 3.28 14.50 -11.48
CA SER A 471 4.56 14.63 -12.18
C SER A 471 4.51 15.55 -13.40
N ARG A 472 3.32 15.75 -13.98
CA ARG A 472 3.07 16.72 -15.06
C ARG A 472 2.59 18.08 -14.54
N GLU A 473 2.52 18.25 -13.22
CA GLU A 473 2.07 19.47 -12.54
C GLU A 473 0.66 19.91 -12.94
N GLU A 474 -0.21 18.96 -13.31
CA GLU A 474 -1.59 19.26 -13.74
C GLU A 474 -2.52 19.56 -12.57
N VAL A 475 -2.23 19.03 -11.40
CA VAL A 475 -3.06 19.14 -10.19
C VAL A 475 -2.85 20.51 -9.56
N ASP A 476 -3.92 21.24 -9.24
CA ASP A 476 -3.83 22.57 -8.62
C ASP A 476 -4.34 22.61 -7.17
N ALA A 477 -4.98 21.54 -6.69
CA ALA A 477 -5.27 21.30 -5.28
C ALA A 477 -5.32 19.78 -4.99
N CYS A 478 -4.95 19.35 -3.79
CA CYS A 478 -4.91 17.93 -3.44
C CYS A 478 -5.50 17.66 -2.05
N ILE A 479 -6.37 16.66 -1.94
CA ILE A 479 -6.72 16.02 -0.67
C ILE A 479 -6.05 14.66 -0.61
N ILE A 480 -5.30 14.41 0.46
CA ILE A 480 -4.69 13.14 0.81
C ILE A 480 -5.45 12.62 2.03
N ILE A 481 -6.06 11.43 1.93
CA ILE A 481 -6.79 10.81 3.03
C ILE A 481 -6.35 9.37 3.26
N GLY A 482 -5.99 9.03 4.50
CA GLY A 482 -5.61 7.67 4.89
C GLY A 482 -4.50 7.07 4.02
N SER A 483 -3.54 7.90 3.60
CA SER A 483 -2.39 7.54 2.77
C SER A 483 -1.24 8.51 3.03
N ASP A 484 -0.03 8.12 2.62
CA ASP A 484 1.17 8.91 2.86
C ASP A 484 2.07 9.06 1.61
N PRO A 485 1.64 9.84 0.58
CA PRO A 485 2.48 10.21 -0.56
C PRO A 485 3.88 10.71 -0.18
N GLY A 486 4.02 11.53 0.86
CA GLY A 486 5.34 12.01 1.31
C GLY A 486 6.34 10.86 1.55
N ALA A 487 5.86 9.70 2.03
CA ALA A 487 6.69 8.52 2.25
C ALA A 487 6.74 7.52 1.08
N HIS A 488 5.92 7.68 0.03
CA HIS A 488 5.74 6.65 -1.00
C HIS A 488 5.73 7.15 -2.46
N PHE A 489 5.56 8.45 -2.69
CA PHE A 489 5.55 9.02 -4.03
C PHE A 489 6.94 9.49 -4.44
N PRO A 490 7.27 9.44 -5.75
CA PRO A 490 8.50 10.00 -6.29
C PRO A 490 8.69 11.47 -5.89
N ARG A 491 9.95 11.88 -5.71
CA ARG A 491 10.36 13.25 -5.38
C ARG A 491 9.58 14.34 -6.13
N ALA A 492 9.50 14.23 -7.46
CA ALA A 492 8.84 15.23 -8.31
C ALA A 492 7.37 15.47 -7.94
N CYS A 493 6.68 14.43 -7.45
CA CYS A 493 5.30 14.56 -7.00
C CYS A 493 5.21 15.35 -5.68
N ASN A 494 6.09 15.05 -4.72
CA ASN A 494 6.15 15.77 -3.45
C ASN A 494 6.56 17.25 -3.64
N GLU A 495 7.49 17.52 -4.56
CA GLU A 495 7.86 18.88 -4.95
C GLU A 495 6.67 19.67 -5.48
N HIS A 496 5.77 19.03 -6.24
CA HIS A 496 4.55 19.68 -6.72
C HIS A 496 3.52 19.85 -5.60
N LEU A 497 3.29 18.81 -4.80
CA LEU A 497 2.38 18.86 -3.64
C LEU A 497 2.73 19.97 -2.66
N SER A 498 4.03 20.27 -2.47
CA SER A 498 4.48 21.32 -1.56
C SER A 498 4.20 22.75 -2.04
N ARG A 499 3.89 22.93 -3.34
CA ARG A 499 3.61 24.23 -3.96
C ARG A 499 2.12 24.54 -4.11
N ILE A 500 1.26 23.53 -4.05
CA ILE A 500 -0.19 23.66 -4.20
C ILE A 500 -0.91 23.51 -2.85
N PRO A 501 -2.17 23.96 -2.72
CA PRO A 501 -3.02 23.62 -1.58
C PRO A 501 -3.16 22.10 -1.42
N THR A 502 -2.42 21.55 -0.47
CA THR A 502 -2.44 20.11 -0.12
C THR A 502 -3.02 19.94 1.27
N ILE A 503 -4.10 19.19 1.39
CA ILE A 503 -4.80 18.90 2.64
C ILE A 503 -4.59 17.43 2.99
N VAL A 504 -4.07 17.16 4.18
CA VAL A 504 -3.89 15.80 4.71
C VAL A 504 -4.97 15.51 5.75
N ILE A 505 -5.64 14.37 5.62
CA ILE A 505 -6.59 13.82 6.59
C ILE A 505 -6.01 12.48 7.07
N ASP A 506 -5.38 12.50 8.25
CA ASP A 506 -4.77 11.32 8.88
C ASP A 506 -4.73 11.50 10.41
N PRO A 507 -4.92 10.44 11.22
CA PRO A 507 -4.80 10.54 12.68
C PRO A 507 -3.38 10.89 13.20
N PHE A 508 -2.32 10.61 12.44
CA PHE A 508 -0.93 10.75 12.89
C PHE A 508 -0.15 11.77 12.07
N PRO A 509 0.82 12.50 12.67
CA PRO A 509 1.85 13.17 11.89
C PRO A 509 2.61 12.16 11.02
N ILE A 510 2.37 12.23 9.72
CA ILE A 510 3.01 11.40 8.69
C ILE A 510 3.96 12.23 7.82
N MET A 511 4.71 11.60 6.92
CA MET A 511 5.64 12.32 6.03
C MET A 511 4.89 13.31 5.12
N SER A 512 3.66 12.99 4.72
CA SER A 512 2.80 13.89 3.94
C SER A 512 2.41 15.17 4.69
N THR A 513 2.53 15.20 6.03
CA THR A 513 2.40 16.44 6.79
C THR A 513 3.38 17.49 6.29
N ALA A 514 4.59 17.10 5.88
CA ALA A 514 5.60 18.04 5.39
C ALA A 514 5.13 18.83 4.16
N VAL A 515 4.41 18.16 3.25
CA VAL A 515 3.94 18.78 1.99
C VAL A 515 2.54 19.39 2.13
N ALA A 516 1.91 19.28 3.31
CA ALA A 516 0.58 19.82 3.54
C ALA A 516 0.60 21.33 3.74
N THR A 517 -0.45 21.99 3.24
CA THR A 517 -0.88 23.31 3.70
C THR A 517 -1.71 23.18 4.98
N MET A 518 -2.43 22.06 5.15
CA MET A 518 -3.25 21.78 6.33
C MET A 518 -3.27 20.27 6.61
N HIS A 519 -3.26 19.89 7.89
CA HIS A 519 -3.43 18.52 8.34
C HIS A 519 -4.57 18.46 9.36
N ILE A 520 -5.60 17.67 9.07
CA ILE A 520 -6.77 17.46 9.92
C ILE A 520 -6.73 16.05 10.52
N PRO A 521 -6.60 15.91 11.86
CA PRO A 521 -6.73 14.62 12.49
C PRO A 521 -8.17 14.11 12.49
N VAL A 522 -8.31 12.80 12.50
CA VAL A 522 -9.60 12.09 12.50
C VAL A 522 -9.51 10.87 13.41
N ALA A 523 -10.67 10.35 13.81
CA ALA A 523 -10.74 9.08 14.52
C ALA A 523 -10.18 7.92 13.67
N MET A 524 -9.52 6.94 14.31
CA MET A 524 -8.86 5.85 13.62
C MET A 524 -9.78 4.63 13.49
N THR A 525 -10.07 4.22 12.26
CA THR A 525 -10.89 3.03 12.01
C THR A 525 -10.29 1.78 12.67
N GLY A 526 -11.14 1.00 13.35
CA GLY A 526 -10.79 -0.17 14.16
C GLY A 526 -10.33 0.14 15.57
N VAL A 527 -10.22 1.43 15.94
CA VAL A 527 -9.97 1.85 17.31
C VAL A 527 -11.10 2.70 17.84
N ASP A 528 -11.34 3.85 17.23
CA ASP A 528 -12.32 4.85 17.67
C ASP A 528 -13.23 5.34 16.54
N ALA A 529 -13.09 4.74 15.35
CA ALA A 529 -14.06 4.77 14.27
C ALA A 529 -14.33 3.33 13.78
N GLU A 530 -15.45 3.16 13.10
CA GLU A 530 -15.88 1.87 12.55
C GLU A 530 -16.39 2.02 11.12
N GLY A 531 -16.47 0.91 10.40
CA GLY A 531 -17.07 0.90 9.07
C GLY A 531 -16.63 -0.29 8.23
N THR A 532 -17.09 -0.29 6.97
CA THR A 532 -16.91 -1.44 6.09
C THR A 532 -15.50 -1.52 5.50
N ALA A 533 -14.90 -2.71 5.58
CA ALA A 533 -13.64 -3.07 4.95
C ALA A 533 -13.82 -4.23 3.97
N TYR A 534 -12.95 -4.34 2.96
CA TYR A 534 -12.85 -5.55 2.14
C TYR A 534 -11.43 -6.11 2.23
N ARG A 535 -11.35 -7.37 2.66
CA ARG A 535 -10.09 -8.12 2.70
C ARG A 535 -9.58 -8.38 1.26
N MET A 536 -8.30 -8.77 1.12
CA MET A 536 -7.66 -9.00 -0.18
C MET A 536 -8.40 -9.97 -1.11
N ASP A 537 -9.26 -10.82 -0.55
CA ASP A 537 -10.08 -11.82 -1.22
C ASP A 537 -11.55 -11.40 -1.40
N ALA A 538 -11.82 -10.10 -1.37
CA ALA A 538 -13.13 -9.47 -1.56
C ALA A 538 -14.18 -9.74 -0.47
N VAL A 539 -13.82 -10.36 0.65
CA VAL A 539 -14.76 -10.58 1.74
C VAL A 539 -15.01 -9.25 2.47
N PRO A 540 -16.26 -8.75 2.52
CA PRO A 540 -16.61 -7.56 3.28
C PRO A 540 -16.66 -7.89 4.78
N LEU A 541 -16.13 -7.00 5.60
CA LEU A 541 -16.03 -7.13 7.05
C LEU A 541 -16.36 -5.78 7.69
N TRP A 542 -17.17 -5.78 8.75
CA TRP A 542 -17.43 -4.57 9.53
C TRP A 542 -16.33 -4.40 10.58
N VAL A 543 -15.43 -3.45 10.37
CA VAL A 543 -14.35 -3.15 11.33
C VAL A 543 -14.94 -2.31 12.45
N GLN A 544 -15.04 -2.89 13.65
CA GLN A 544 -15.65 -2.25 14.82
C GLN A 544 -14.68 -1.30 15.53
N LYS A 545 -15.23 -0.25 16.15
CA LYS A 545 -14.49 0.56 17.12
C LYS A 545 -14.46 -0.17 18.47
N VAL A 546 -13.36 0.00 19.20
CA VAL A 546 -13.17 -0.56 20.54
C VAL A 546 -13.13 0.51 21.65
N MET A 547 -13.01 1.76 21.25
CA MET A 547 -13.02 2.98 22.08
C MET A 547 -13.92 4.04 21.43
N GLU A 548 -14.26 5.09 22.16
CA GLU A 548 -14.98 6.25 21.64
C GLU A 548 -14.02 7.35 21.19
N PRO A 549 -14.35 8.06 20.10
CA PRO A 549 -13.51 9.11 19.57
C PRO A 549 -13.72 10.43 20.30
N THR A 550 -12.67 11.25 20.38
CA THR A 550 -12.80 12.69 20.73
C THR A 550 -12.70 13.60 19.51
N GLN A 551 -12.57 13.01 18.32
CA GLN A 551 -12.44 13.67 17.02
C GLN A 551 -13.54 13.15 16.08
N PRO A 552 -13.91 13.88 15.01
CA PRO A 552 -14.78 13.32 13.98
C PRO A 552 -14.09 12.13 13.29
N ASP A 553 -14.86 11.14 12.88
CA ASP A 553 -14.39 10.15 11.91
C ASP A 553 -14.34 10.74 10.48
N ASP A 554 -13.75 9.98 9.57
CA ASP A 554 -13.60 10.37 8.16
C ASP A 554 -14.95 10.72 7.52
N ALA A 555 -15.97 9.88 7.71
CA ALA A 555 -17.28 10.06 7.08
C ALA A 555 -17.97 11.35 7.58
N ARG A 556 -17.94 11.63 8.87
CA ARG A 556 -18.50 12.86 9.45
C ARG A 556 -17.75 14.10 8.97
N LEU A 557 -16.42 14.06 8.93
CA LEU A 557 -15.61 15.18 8.41
C LEU A 557 -15.93 15.45 6.94
N LEU A 558 -15.88 14.41 6.09
CA LEU A 558 -16.16 14.52 4.67
C LEU A 558 -17.59 14.96 4.37
N SER A 559 -18.58 14.54 5.16
CA SER A 559 -19.97 15.00 5.01
C SER A 559 -20.08 16.51 5.22
N ARG A 560 -19.41 17.04 6.25
CA ARG A 560 -19.37 18.49 6.51
C ARG A 560 -18.66 19.27 5.40
N ILE A 561 -17.59 18.70 4.83
CA ILE A 561 -16.89 19.28 3.67
C ILE A 561 -17.82 19.28 2.45
N TYR A 562 -18.50 18.16 2.17
CA TYR A 562 -19.45 18.03 1.07
C TYR A 562 -20.57 19.08 1.16
N ASP A 563 -21.17 19.27 2.34
CA ASP A 563 -22.19 20.29 2.57
C ASP A 563 -21.64 21.71 2.38
N ALA A 564 -20.42 21.99 2.85
CA ALA A 564 -19.76 23.28 2.69
C ALA A 564 -19.45 23.60 1.21
N VAL A 565 -19.07 22.59 0.41
CA VAL A 565 -18.88 22.71 -1.05
C VAL A 565 -20.22 22.96 -1.76
N ARG A 566 -21.28 22.21 -1.42
CA ARG A 566 -22.62 22.40 -1.99
C ARG A 566 -23.14 23.82 -1.77
N LYS A 567 -22.97 24.34 -0.55
CA LYS A 567 -23.37 25.70 -0.18
C LYS A 567 -22.65 26.74 -1.05
N ARG A 568 -21.34 26.59 -1.29
CA ARG A 568 -20.56 27.48 -2.16
C ARG A 568 -20.96 27.41 -3.63
N LYS A 569 -21.37 26.23 -4.10
CA LYS A 569 -21.94 26.03 -5.45
C LYS A 569 -23.41 26.48 -5.58
N GLY A 570 -24.00 27.09 -4.55
CA GLY A 570 -25.37 27.60 -4.57
C GLY A 570 -26.44 26.52 -4.65
N MET A 571 -26.11 25.27 -4.29
CA MET A 571 -27.06 24.16 -4.29
C MET A 571 -28.00 24.25 -3.06
N PRO A 572 -29.27 23.83 -3.18
CA PRO A 572 -30.20 23.84 -2.05
C PRO A 572 -29.72 22.90 -0.94
N GLN A 573 -30.00 23.30 0.32
CA GLN A 573 -29.80 22.45 1.48
C GLN A 573 -30.69 21.20 1.39
N ILE A 574 -30.12 20.06 1.73
CA ILE A 574 -30.86 18.81 1.89
C ILE A 574 -31.72 18.96 3.16
N LYS A 575 -33.05 18.87 3.03
CA LYS A 575 -34.00 18.96 4.17
C LYS A 575 -34.48 17.56 4.57
N GLY A 576 -34.65 17.30 5.87
CA GLY A 576 -35.35 16.11 6.38
C GLY A 576 -34.53 14.81 6.33
N GLU A 577 -35.17 13.66 6.55
CA GLU A 577 -34.55 12.30 6.63
C GLU A 577 -33.61 11.95 5.45
N ASP A 578 -33.73 12.65 4.32
CA ASP A 578 -32.81 12.59 3.17
C ASP A 578 -31.43 13.24 3.40
N ALA A 579 -31.23 13.97 4.51
CA ALA A 579 -29.89 14.37 4.97
C ALA A 579 -29.06 13.17 5.46
N GLY A 580 -29.71 12.01 5.61
CA GLY A 580 -29.12 10.73 6.02
C GLY A 580 -28.74 9.78 4.88
N VAL A 581 -28.45 10.27 3.66
CA VAL A 581 -27.98 9.40 2.56
C VAL A 581 -26.71 8.63 2.92
N PHE A 582 -25.98 9.10 3.93
CA PHE A 582 -25.08 8.27 4.74
C PHE A 582 -25.56 8.39 6.18
N GLY A 583 -26.24 7.36 6.70
CA GLY A 583 -26.82 7.40 8.03
C GLY A 583 -25.79 7.81 9.07
N SER A 584 -25.82 9.07 9.51
CA SER A 584 -25.27 9.41 10.81
C SER A 584 -26.08 8.61 11.82
N PRO A 585 -25.50 7.69 12.61
CA PRO A 585 -26.14 7.38 13.87
C PRO A 585 -26.09 8.71 14.64
N VAL A 586 -27.22 9.42 14.62
CA VAL A 586 -27.50 10.45 15.60
C VAL A 586 -27.54 9.70 16.93
N PHE A 587 -26.38 9.52 17.55
CA PHE A 587 -26.31 9.24 18.96
C PHE A 587 -26.79 10.51 19.64
N SER A 588 -28.10 10.58 19.89
CA SER A 588 -28.69 11.61 20.73
C SER A 588 -27.98 11.55 22.07
N THR A 589 -27.30 12.61 22.47
CA THR A 589 -26.75 12.80 23.82
C THR A 589 -27.84 13.12 24.85
N GLU A 590 -29.06 12.62 24.66
CA GLU A 590 -30.14 12.69 25.63
C GLU A 590 -30.51 11.29 26.11
N LYS A 591 -29.84 10.85 27.17
CA LYS A 591 -30.48 10.36 28.39
C LYS A 591 -29.51 10.39 29.56
#